data_AF-A0ABD4KW26-F1
#
_entry.id   AF-A0ABD4KW26-F1
#
_cell.length_a   1.000
_cell.length_b   1.000
_cell.length_c   1.000
_cell.angle_alpha   90.00
_cell.angle_beta   90.00
_cell.angle_gamma   90.00
#
_symmetry.space_group_name_H-M   'P 1'
#
loop_
_entity.id
_entity.type
_entity.pdbx_description
1 polymer ?
#
loop_
_entity_poly.entity_id
_entity_poly.type
_entity_poly.pdbx_seq_one_letter_code
_entity_poly.pdbx_strand_id
1 'polypeptide(L)'
;EIHYHDLDYSPFFPMFNCMIVDLDNMLKNGFRMGNAEIDTPRSIQTATAVTAQIVAQVASHTYGGTTLNRLDEVLAPYVTISYEKHLATAKEWDVPNTEAYARKLTEKEVYDAFQSLEYEINTLFSSNGQTPFLSVNFGLGTSWESKLI
;
A
#
# COMPACT_ATOMS: atom_id res chain seq x y z
N GLU A 1 3.64 41.75 1.74
CA GLU A 1 4.73 40.77 1.75
C GLU A 1 4.13 39.42 1.40
N ILE A 2 4.75 38.63 0.52
CA ILE A 2 4.26 37.31 0.11
C ILE A 2 5.33 36.26 0.40
N HIS A 3 4.92 35.01 0.62
CA HIS A 3 5.82 33.87 0.74
C HIS A 3 5.48 32.87 -0.38
N TYR A 4 6.45 32.60 -1.23
CA TYR A 4 6.38 31.53 -2.22
C TYR A 4 7.04 30.30 -1.60
N HIS A 5 6.27 29.25 -1.38
CA HIS A 5 6.75 28.01 -0.80
C HIS A 5 7.61 27.21 -1.78
N ASP A 6 8.50 26.37 -1.27
CA ASP A 6 9.25 25.37 -2.03
C ASP A 6 10.12 25.96 -3.18
N LEU A 7 10.67 27.17 -2.97
CA LEU A 7 11.53 27.88 -3.94
C LEU A 7 12.82 27.13 -4.28
N ASP A 8 13.23 26.19 -3.43
CA ASP A 8 14.35 25.28 -3.62
C ASP A 8 14.03 24.14 -4.62
N TYR A 9 12.75 23.92 -4.93
CA TYR A 9 12.30 22.98 -5.97
C TYR A 9 11.68 23.69 -7.17
N SER A 10 10.69 24.55 -6.95
CA SER A 10 9.92 25.26 -8.00
C SER A 10 10.36 26.72 -8.12
N PRO A 11 10.53 27.27 -9.34
CA PRO A 11 10.19 26.71 -10.64
C PRO A 11 11.38 26.02 -11.34
N PHE A 12 12.49 25.81 -10.63
CA PHE A 12 13.71 25.28 -11.24
C PHE A 12 13.50 23.87 -11.80
N PHE A 13 12.74 23.03 -11.09
CA PHE A 13 12.22 21.76 -11.57
C PHE A 13 10.70 21.82 -11.73
N PRO A 14 10.12 21.21 -12.78
CA PRO A 14 8.68 21.14 -12.99
C PRO A 14 8.03 20.04 -12.13
N MET A 15 8.33 20.04 -10.83
CA MET A 15 7.72 19.12 -9.85
C MET A 15 6.39 19.71 -9.35
N PHE A 16 5.54 18.85 -8.81
CA PHE A 16 4.29 19.26 -8.16
C PHE A 16 4.41 19.13 -6.64
N ASN A 17 3.46 19.76 -5.92
CA ASN A 17 3.40 19.76 -4.46
C ASN A 17 2.93 18.41 -3.89
N CYS A 18 1.65 18.29 -3.54
CA CYS A 18 1.08 17.07 -2.94
C CYS A 18 0.21 16.31 -3.94
N MET A 19 -0.06 15.02 -3.66
CA MET A 19 -1.07 14.26 -4.41
C MET A 19 -1.73 13.14 -3.61
N ILE A 20 -2.92 12.73 -4.09
CA ILE A 20 -3.56 11.47 -3.73
C ILE A 20 -3.17 10.45 -4.80
N VAL A 21 -2.51 9.37 -4.40
CA VAL A 21 -2.08 8.32 -5.34
C VAL A 21 -3.28 7.47 -5.72
N ASP A 22 -3.45 7.23 -7.02
CA ASP A 22 -4.46 6.30 -7.55
C ASP A 22 -3.99 4.84 -7.40
N LEU A 23 -3.83 4.43 -6.14
CA LEU A 23 -3.29 3.13 -5.77
C LEU A 23 -4.19 2.00 -6.29
N ASP A 24 -5.51 2.20 -6.28
CA ASP A 24 -6.49 1.21 -6.75
C ASP A 24 -6.26 0.84 -8.22
N ASN A 25 -6.16 1.85 -9.09
CA ASN A 25 -5.92 1.62 -10.51
C ASN A 25 -4.56 0.97 -10.76
N MET A 26 -3.50 1.44 -10.09
CA MET A 26 -2.15 0.90 -10.23
C MET A 26 -2.09 -0.58 -9.86
N LEU A 27 -2.65 -0.95 -8.70
CA LEU A 27 -2.61 -2.35 -8.25
C LEU A 27 -3.57 -3.26 -9.02
N LYS A 28 -4.66 -2.73 -9.61
CA LYS A 28 -5.60 -3.53 -10.42
C LYS A 28 -5.10 -3.80 -11.83
N ASN A 29 -4.53 -2.80 -12.49
CA ASN A 29 -4.23 -2.86 -13.92
C ASN A 29 -2.76 -3.15 -14.22
N GLY A 30 -1.93 -3.21 -13.19
CA GLY A 30 -0.48 -3.27 -13.35
C GLY A 30 0.10 -1.93 -13.78
N PHE A 31 1.40 -1.78 -13.58
CA PHE A 31 2.13 -0.55 -13.90
C PHE A 31 3.63 -0.83 -13.95
N ARG A 32 4.38 0.06 -14.60
CA ARG A 32 5.84 -0.01 -14.59
C ARG A 32 6.41 0.80 -13.42
N MET A 33 7.29 0.17 -12.63
CA MET A 33 8.04 0.83 -11.55
C MET A 33 9.53 0.61 -11.77
N GLY A 34 10.24 1.70 -12.12
CA GLY A 34 11.63 1.63 -12.55
C GLY A 34 11.79 0.72 -13.78
N ASN A 35 12.44 -0.43 -13.59
CA ASN A 35 12.68 -1.41 -14.64
C ASN A 35 11.73 -2.63 -14.58
N ALA A 36 10.86 -2.70 -13.57
CA ALA A 36 9.93 -3.81 -13.39
C ALA A 36 8.55 -3.46 -13.92
N GLU A 37 7.94 -4.38 -14.68
CA GLU A 37 6.50 -4.41 -14.91
C GLU A 37 5.86 -5.11 -13.70
N ILE A 38 5.05 -4.37 -12.95
CA ILE A 38 4.36 -4.87 -11.78
C ILE A 38 2.98 -5.35 -12.20
N ASP A 39 2.72 -6.64 -12.02
CA ASP A 39 1.40 -7.23 -12.18
C ASP A 39 0.53 -7.04 -10.92
N THR A 40 -0.77 -7.28 -11.05
CA THR A 40 -1.71 -7.29 -9.93
C THR A 40 -1.21 -8.19 -8.78
N PRO A 41 -1.06 -7.65 -7.55
CA PRO A 41 -0.62 -8.44 -6.41
C PRO A 41 -1.55 -9.62 -6.13
N ARG A 42 -0.97 -10.74 -5.68
CA ARG A 42 -1.72 -11.97 -5.37
C ARG A 42 -1.77 -12.27 -3.87
N SER A 43 -1.42 -11.34 -3.00
CA SER A 43 -1.61 -11.43 -1.54
C SER A 43 -1.55 -10.04 -0.92
N ILE A 44 -2.08 -9.88 0.29
CA ILE A 44 -1.99 -8.61 1.01
C ILE A 44 -0.53 -8.21 1.29
N GLN A 45 0.35 -9.17 1.60
CA GLN A 45 1.78 -8.90 1.82
C GLN A 45 2.46 -8.33 0.58
N THR A 46 2.19 -8.88 -0.60
CA THR A 46 2.74 -8.34 -1.85
C THR A 46 2.14 -6.97 -2.16
N ALA A 47 0.84 -6.78 -1.90
CA ALA A 47 0.18 -5.50 -2.13
C ALA A 47 0.76 -4.38 -1.25
N THR A 48 1.00 -4.62 0.04
CA THR A 48 1.60 -3.62 0.94
C THR A 48 3.06 -3.33 0.61
N ALA A 49 3.86 -4.35 0.26
CA ALA A 49 5.25 -4.15 -0.17
C ALA A 49 5.36 -3.30 -1.45
N VAL A 50 4.48 -3.53 -2.43
CA VAL A 50 4.41 -2.69 -3.63
C VAL A 50 3.94 -1.27 -3.28
N THR A 51 2.97 -1.15 -2.36
CA THR A 51 2.47 0.15 -1.88
C THR A 51 3.59 0.99 -1.26
N ALA A 52 4.44 0.41 -0.41
CA ALA A 52 5.57 1.12 0.18
C ALA A 52 6.56 1.65 -0.88
N GLN A 53 6.84 0.84 -1.90
CA GLN A 53 7.71 1.25 -3.01
C GLN A 53 7.08 2.38 -3.84
N ILE A 54 5.77 2.33 -4.11
CA ILE A 54 5.04 3.42 -4.78
C ILE A 54 5.18 4.72 -3.96
N VAL A 55 5.00 4.66 -2.64
CA VAL A 55 5.14 5.85 -1.76
C VAL A 55 6.54 6.45 -1.88
N ALA A 56 7.58 5.62 -1.82
CA ALA A 56 8.96 6.09 -1.96
C ALA A 56 9.23 6.74 -3.33
N GLN A 57 8.67 6.17 -4.41
CA GLN A 57 8.81 6.72 -5.75
C GLN A 57 8.04 8.05 -5.91
N VAL A 58 6.79 8.13 -5.46
CA VAL A 58 5.99 9.36 -5.55
C VAL A 58 6.65 10.48 -4.74
N ALA A 59 7.04 10.22 -3.50
CA ALA A 59 7.72 11.19 -2.64
C ALA A 59 9.07 11.68 -3.21
N SER A 60 9.70 10.90 -4.11
CA SER A 60 10.93 11.31 -4.79
C SER A 60 10.71 12.22 -5.99
N HIS A 61 9.47 12.35 -6.47
CA HIS A 61 9.09 13.12 -7.66
C HIS A 61 8.08 14.24 -7.35
N THR A 62 7.75 14.43 -6.07
CA THR A 62 6.93 15.53 -5.55
C THR A 62 7.66 16.17 -4.38
N TYR A 63 7.52 17.48 -4.17
CA TYR A 63 8.13 18.16 -3.01
C TYR A 63 7.19 18.29 -1.81
N GLY A 64 5.94 17.86 -1.94
CA GLY A 64 4.95 17.83 -0.88
C GLY A 64 4.61 16.44 -0.36
N GLY A 65 3.48 16.37 0.36
CA GLY A 65 2.98 15.14 0.96
C GLY A 65 2.32 14.20 -0.03
N THR A 66 2.47 12.89 0.22
CA THR A 66 1.79 11.80 -0.49
C THR A 66 0.62 11.30 0.35
N THR A 67 -0.54 11.10 -0.25
CA THR A 67 -1.71 10.55 0.44
C THR A 67 -2.20 9.25 -0.20
N LEU A 68 -2.45 8.24 0.63
CA LEU A 68 -3.20 7.04 0.27
C LEU A 68 -4.61 7.18 0.82
N ASN A 69 -5.60 7.22 -0.07
CA ASN A 69 -7.00 7.39 0.30
C ASN A 69 -7.74 6.04 0.31
N ARG A 70 -8.64 5.85 1.28
CA ARG A 70 -9.48 4.64 1.43
C ARG A 70 -8.67 3.35 1.39
N LEU A 71 -7.54 3.31 2.10
CA LEU A 71 -6.59 2.21 2.03
C LEU A 71 -7.23 0.87 2.44
N ASP A 72 -8.18 0.92 3.38
CA ASP A 72 -9.05 -0.17 3.82
C ASP A 72 -9.87 -0.79 2.70
N GLU A 73 -10.33 0.00 1.74
CA GLU A 73 -11.13 -0.48 0.61
C GLU A 73 -10.26 -0.86 -0.59
N VAL A 74 -9.18 -0.11 -0.82
CA VAL A 74 -8.22 -0.40 -1.90
C VAL A 74 -7.50 -1.72 -1.67
N LEU A 75 -7.13 -2.03 -0.41
CA LEU A 75 -6.39 -3.25 -0.11
C LEU A 75 -7.26 -4.47 0.22
N ALA A 76 -8.56 -4.29 0.47
CA ALA A 76 -9.48 -5.37 0.80
C ALA A 76 -9.48 -6.54 -0.19
N PRO A 77 -9.45 -6.35 -1.53
CA PRO A 77 -9.40 -7.47 -2.48
C PRO A 77 -8.19 -8.39 -2.27
N TYR A 78 -7.05 -7.83 -1.84
CA TYR A 78 -5.83 -8.63 -1.61
C TYR A 78 -5.90 -9.42 -0.30
N VAL A 79 -6.69 -8.97 0.68
CA VAL A 79 -7.04 -9.77 1.86
C VAL A 79 -7.90 -10.97 1.47
N THR A 80 -8.91 -10.77 0.60
CA THR A 80 -9.74 -11.86 0.07
C THR A 80 -8.88 -12.90 -0.66
N ILE A 81 -7.96 -12.47 -1.52
CA ILE A 81 -7.05 -13.39 -2.23
C ILE A 81 -6.18 -14.18 -1.24
N SER A 82 -5.62 -13.53 -0.21
CA SER A 82 -4.86 -14.23 0.84
C SER A 82 -5.72 -15.24 1.60
N TYR A 83 -6.96 -14.88 1.96
CA TYR A 83 -7.90 -15.79 2.60
C TYR A 83 -8.21 -17.02 1.73
N GLU A 84 -8.48 -16.82 0.45
CA GLU A 84 -8.76 -17.91 -0.50
C GLU A 84 -7.57 -18.88 -0.62
N LYS A 85 -6.34 -18.36 -0.61
CA LYS A 85 -5.12 -19.18 -0.60
C LYS A 85 -4.98 -20.02 0.67
N HIS A 86 -5.25 -19.42 1.83
CA HIS A 86 -5.24 -20.16 3.10
C HIS A 86 -6.35 -21.20 3.15
N LEU A 87 -7.54 -20.87 2.63
CA LEU A 87 -8.67 -21.79 2.56
C LEU A 87 -8.37 -22.97 1.62
N ALA A 88 -7.77 -22.72 0.47
CA ALA A 88 -7.35 -23.75 -0.48
C ALA A 88 -6.33 -24.71 0.16
N THR A 89 -5.31 -24.15 0.81
CA THR A 89 -4.32 -24.93 1.56
C THR A 89 -4.99 -25.75 2.65
N ALA A 90 -5.84 -25.14 3.47
CA ALA A 90 -6.50 -25.85 4.55
C ALA A 90 -7.41 -27.00 4.06
N LYS A 91 -8.02 -26.87 2.87
CA LYS A 91 -8.78 -27.96 2.22
C LYS A 91 -7.87 -29.06 1.70
N GLU A 92 -6.75 -28.71 1.08
CA GLU A 92 -5.76 -29.67 0.57
C GLU A 92 -5.20 -30.56 1.69
N TRP A 93 -5.05 -30.00 2.89
CA TRP A 93 -4.50 -30.68 4.06
C TRP A 93 -5.58 -31.23 5.02
N ASP A 94 -6.86 -31.25 4.61
CA ASP A 94 -8.00 -31.72 5.41
C ASP A 94 -8.05 -31.14 6.84
N VAL A 95 -7.69 -29.86 6.99
CA VAL A 95 -7.64 -29.19 8.30
C VAL A 95 -9.06 -29.08 8.87
N PRO A 96 -9.30 -29.56 10.10
CA PRO A 96 -10.60 -29.37 10.76
C PRO A 96 -10.93 -27.89 10.94
N ASN A 97 -12.19 -27.53 10.69
CA ASN A 97 -12.64 -26.13 10.75
C ASN A 97 -11.82 -25.19 9.84
N THR A 98 -11.76 -25.58 8.57
CA THR A 98 -10.98 -24.95 7.49
C THR A 98 -11.18 -23.42 7.42
N GLU A 99 -12.42 -22.94 7.56
CA GLU A 99 -12.73 -21.50 7.49
C GLU A 99 -12.13 -20.72 8.67
N ALA A 100 -12.23 -21.26 9.90
CA ALA A 100 -11.64 -20.62 11.07
C ALA A 100 -10.10 -20.61 11.00
N TYR A 101 -9.50 -21.70 10.50
CA TYR A 101 -8.07 -21.78 10.27
C TYR A 101 -7.60 -20.73 9.25
N ALA A 102 -8.26 -20.67 8.08
CA ALA A 102 -7.92 -19.72 7.03
C ALA A 102 -8.10 -18.26 7.51
N ARG A 103 -9.17 -17.97 8.26
CA ARG A 103 -9.40 -16.66 8.86
C ARG A 103 -8.28 -16.29 9.83
N LYS A 104 -7.85 -17.20 10.70
CA LYS A 104 -6.80 -16.93 11.69
C LYS A 104 -5.45 -16.64 11.04
N LEU A 105 -5.09 -17.38 9.98
CA LEU A 105 -3.88 -17.11 9.21
C LEU A 105 -3.96 -15.78 8.48
N THR A 106 -5.12 -15.47 7.89
CA THR A 106 -5.33 -14.19 7.20
C THR A 106 -5.20 -13.01 8.15
N GLU A 107 -5.78 -13.09 9.36
CA GLU A 107 -5.63 -12.06 10.40
C GLU A 107 -4.15 -11.81 10.74
N LYS A 108 -3.35 -12.87 10.87
CA LYS A 108 -1.92 -12.74 11.14
C LYS A 108 -1.16 -12.14 9.96
N GLU A 109 -1.47 -12.61 8.75
CA GLU A 109 -0.84 -12.11 7.52
C GLU A 109 -1.13 -10.63 7.28
N VAL A 110 -2.37 -10.16 7.51
CA VAL A 110 -2.71 -8.74 7.40
C VAL A 110 -1.93 -7.92 8.43
N TYR A 111 -1.88 -8.36 9.69
CA TYR A 111 -1.10 -7.68 10.72
C TYR A 111 0.38 -7.53 10.32
N ASP A 112 0.99 -8.61 9.83
CA ASP A 112 2.39 -8.61 9.40
C ASP A 112 2.62 -7.74 8.16
N ALA A 113 1.66 -7.72 7.24
CA ALA A 113 1.71 -6.90 6.03
C ALA A 113 1.70 -5.40 6.35
N PHE A 114 0.87 -4.97 7.31
CA PHE A 114 0.79 -3.57 7.75
C PHE A 114 1.94 -3.18 8.67
N GLN A 115 2.42 -4.10 9.51
CA GLN A 115 3.68 -3.89 10.23
C GLN A 115 4.81 -3.65 9.21
N SER A 116 4.94 -4.52 8.20
CA SER A 116 5.98 -4.36 7.18
C SER A 116 5.86 -3.02 6.45
N LEU A 117 4.64 -2.62 6.07
CA LEU A 117 4.37 -1.31 5.46
C LEU A 117 4.83 -0.15 6.34
N GLU A 118 4.47 -0.16 7.63
CA GLU A 118 4.86 0.88 8.59
C GLU A 118 6.39 0.99 8.71
N TYR A 119 7.09 -0.14 8.82
CA TYR A 119 8.55 -0.16 8.89
C TYR A 119 9.19 0.30 7.58
N GLU A 120 8.71 -0.17 6.43
CA GLU A 120 9.24 0.20 5.12
C GLU A 120 9.07 1.70 4.88
N ILE A 121 7.92 2.29 5.22
CA ILE A 121 7.72 3.75 5.10
C ILE A 121 8.74 4.50 5.96
N ASN A 122 9.03 4.03 7.17
CA ASN A 122 9.98 4.70 8.08
C ASN A 122 11.46 4.42 7.76
N THR A 123 11.77 3.43 6.93
CA THR A 123 13.15 3.01 6.63
C THR A 123 13.56 3.24 5.18
N LEU A 124 12.62 3.43 4.27
CA LEU A 124 12.86 3.90 2.91
C LEU A 124 13.09 5.41 2.91
N PHE A 125 14.04 5.84 2.08
CA PHE A 125 14.33 7.26 1.86
C PHE A 125 13.81 7.70 0.50
N SER A 126 13.24 8.90 0.46
CA SER A 126 12.99 9.61 -0.79
C SER A 126 14.29 10.21 -1.35
N SER A 127 14.24 10.78 -2.56
CA SER A 127 15.39 11.36 -3.25
C SER A 127 16.11 12.47 -2.46
N ASN A 128 15.41 13.14 -1.53
CA ASN A 128 15.99 14.18 -0.68
C ASN A 128 16.62 13.65 0.63
N GLY A 129 16.66 12.32 0.82
CA GLY A 129 17.26 11.67 2.00
C GLY A 129 16.38 11.69 3.25
N GLN A 130 15.09 12.05 3.15
CA GLN A 130 14.12 12.01 4.25
C GLN A 130 13.12 10.87 4.09
N THR A 131 12.58 10.43 5.22
CA THR A 131 11.38 9.58 5.28
C THR A 131 10.23 10.25 4.51
N PRO A 132 9.49 9.52 3.64
CA PRO A 132 8.36 10.06 2.91
C PRO A 132 7.33 10.73 3.82
N PHE A 133 6.90 11.95 3.48
CA PHE A 133 5.77 12.58 4.16
C PHE A 133 4.46 11.95 3.66
N LEU A 134 3.95 10.97 4.41
CA LEU A 134 2.80 10.16 4.04
C LEU A 134 1.59 10.43 4.96
N SER A 135 0.40 10.47 4.36
CA SER A 135 -0.88 10.36 5.07
C SER A 135 -1.67 9.16 4.55
N VAL A 136 -2.29 8.41 5.47
CA VAL A 136 -3.11 7.23 5.16
C VAL A 136 -4.52 7.46 5.70
N ASN A 137 -5.54 7.30 4.86
CA ASN A 137 -6.95 7.41 5.25
C ASN A 137 -7.64 6.05 5.17
N PHE A 138 -8.44 5.73 6.19
CA PHE A 138 -9.26 4.51 6.30
C PHE A 138 -10.51 4.79 7.15
N GLY A 139 -11.50 3.89 7.10
CA GLY A 139 -12.64 3.88 8.04
C GLY A 139 -14.03 3.94 7.40
N LEU A 140 -14.13 3.88 6.07
CA LEU A 140 -15.43 3.82 5.36
C LEU A 140 -15.79 2.40 4.92
N GLY A 141 -14.82 1.49 4.86
CA GLY A 141 -15.05 0.11 4.46
C GLY A 141 -15.87 -0.68 5.50
N THR A 142 -16.90 -1.40 5.03
CA THR A 142 -17.80 -2.17 5.91
C THR A 142 -17.61 -3.68 5.83
N SER A 143 -16.85 -4.17 4.84
CA SER A 143 -16.53 -5.58 4.68
C SER A 143 -15.64 -6.07 5.83
N TRP A 144 -15.52 -7.39 6.00
CA TRP A 144 -14.68 -7.93 7.06
C TRP A 144 -13.20 -7.71 6.77
N GLU A 145 -12.82 -7.70 5.48
CA GLU A 145 -11.48 -7.38 5.00
C GLU A 145 -11.11 -5.94 5.32
N SER A 146 -11.98 -4.98 5.00
CA SER A 146 -11.73 -3.56 5.28
C SER A 146 -11.72 -3.23 6.77
N LYS A 147 -12.43 -4.01 7.60
CA LYS A 147 -12.37 -3.88 9.06
C LYS A 147 -11.13 -4.53 9.68
N LEU A 148 -10.53 -5.48 8.96
CA LEU A 148 -9.33 -6.17 9.39
C LEU A 148 -8.07 -5.35 9.07
N ILE A 149 -8.10 -4.61 7.97
CA ILE A 149 -7.17 -3.53 7.65
C ILE A 149 -7.33 -2.40 8.67
#